data_AF-A0A6N2I911-F1
#
_entry.id   AF-A0A6N2I911-F1
#
_cell.length_a   1.000
_cell.length_b   1.000
_cell.length_c   1.000
_cell.angle_alpha   90.00
_cell.angle_beta   90.00
_cell.angle_gamma   90.00
#
_symmetry.space_group_name_H-M   'P 1'
#
loop_
_entity.id
_entity.type
_entity.pdbx_description
1 polymer ?
#
loop_
_entity_poly.entity_id
_entity_poly.type
_entity_poly.pdbx_seq_one_letter_code
_entity_poly.pdbx_strand_id
1 'polypeptide(L)'
;MTSKPETLANLVAEAVDGGDLTFAQLSDRAIDPESGYQPGANLLWKVARQKGIKLNPGLVRAIAAGLRVPPERAAAAAAYEFAGFVATGVEGGTVVHEEGADIPEASKSRAIMASWGEEELQVPYNGSTE
;
A
#
# COMPACT_ATOMS: atom_id res chain seq x y z
N MET A 1 23.13 -9.06 7.16
CA MET A 1 22.83 -8.23 5.98
C MET A 1 21.37 -7.83 6.08
N THR A 2 21.10 -6.59 6.49
CA THR A 2 19.72 -6.09 6.61
C THR A 2 19.21 -5.87 5.19
N SER A 3 18.32 -6.74 4.71
CA SER A 3 17.73 -6.60 3.38
C SER A 3 16.95 -5.29 3.37
N LYS A 4 17.23 -4.40 2.41
CA LYS A 4 16.45 -3.16 2.26
C LYS A 4 14.97 -3.53 2.12
N PRO A 5 14.05 -2.87 2.86
CA PRO A 5 12.63 -3.09 2.69
C PRO A 5 12.18 -2.71 1.27
N GLU A 6 11.23 -3.48 0.75
CA GLU A 6 10.68 -3.36 -0.59
C GLU A 6 9.86 -2.07 -0.73
N THR A 7 10.07 -1.32 -1.81
CA THR A 7 9.31 -0.09 -2.13
C THR A 7 8.30 -0.37 -3.24
N LEU A 8 7.27 0.47 -3.33
CA LEU A 8 6.28 0.37 -4.42
C LEU A 8 6.96 0.63 -5.78
N ALA A 9 7.94 1.53 -5.83
CA ALA A 9 8.79 1.75 -6.98
C ALA A 9 9.55 0.49 -7.39
N ASN A 10 10.13 -0.26 -6.45
CA ASN A 10 10.81 -1.52 -6.75
C ASN A 10 9.84 -2.54 -7.36
N LEU A 11 8.65 -2.71 -6.78
CA LEU A 11 7.63 -3.63 -7.31
C LEU A 11 7.25 -3.31 -8.76
N VAL A 12 7.06 -2.03 -9.07
CA VAL A 12 6.70 -1.59 -10.44
C VAL A 12 7.90 -1.70 -11.38
N ALA A 13 9.11 -1.35 -10.92
CA ALA A 13 10.33 -1.44 -11.72
C ALA A 13 10.68 -2.89 -12.06
N GLU A 14 10.63 -3.81 -11.09
CA GLU A 14 10.92 -5.24 -11.31
C GLU A 14 9.99 -5.86 -12.36
N ALA A 15 8.70 -5.52 -12.31
CA ALA A 15 7.73 -6.05 -13.27
C ALA A 15 7.93 -5.55 -14.71
N VAL A 16 8.55 -4.37 -14.88
CA VAL A 16 8.75 -3.75 -16.20
C VAL A 16 10.16 -3.97 -16.74
N ASP A 17 11.18 -3.78 -15.89
CA ASP A 17 12.59 -3.96 -16.25
C ASP A 17 12.96 -5.45 -16.32
N GLY A 18 12.23 -6.33 -15.63
CA GLY A 18 12.31 -7.79 -15.80
C GLY A 18 11.83 -8.28 -17.16
N GLY A 19 11.22 -7.41 -17.98
CA GLY A 19 10.76 -7.71 -19.34
C GLY A 19 9.38 -8.37 -19.42
N ASP A 20 8.72 -8.61 -18.29
CA ASP A 20 7.42 -9.27 -18.24
C ASP A 20 6.28 -8.36 -18.74
N LEU A 21 6.41 -7.03 -18.56
CA LEU A 21 5.40 -6.05 -18.94
C LEU A 21 5.98 -4.73 -19.43
N THR A 22 5.32 -4.12 -20.40
CA THR A 22 5.47 -2.67 -20.65
C THR A 22 4.59 -1.86 -19.68
N PHE A 23 4.92 -0.59 -19.45
CA PHE A 23 4.06 0.31 -18.66
C PHE A 23 2.63 0.43 -19.21
N ALA A 24 2.45 0.31 -20.52
CA ALA A 24 1.12 0.27 -21.14
C ALA A 24 0.36 -0.99 -20.75
N GLN A 25 0.99 -2.16 -20.87
CA GLN A 25 0.38 -3.43 -20.46
C GLN A 25 0.11 -3.51 -18.96
N LEU A 26 0.95 -2.88 -18.13
CA LEU A 26 0.68 -2.76 -16.71
C LEU A 26 -0.52 -1.83 -16.45
N SER A 27 -0.60 -0.70 -17.15
CA SER A 27 -1.73 0.23 -17.07
C SER A 27 -3.06 -0.46 -17.42
N ASP A 28 -3.08 -1.30 -18.45
CA ASP A 28 -4.27 -2.05 -18.86
C ASP A 28 -4.77 -3.04 -17.79
N ARG A 29 -3.86 -3.52 -16.93
CA ARG A 29 -4.17 -4.49 -15.88
C ARG A 29 -4.40 -3.84 -14.52
N ALA A 30 -3.83 -2.65 -14.30
CA ALA A 30 -3.86 -1.95 -13.04
C ALA A 30 -5.22 -1.26 -12.86
N ILE A 31 -6.25 -2.02 -12.55
CA ILE A 31 -7.60 -1.47 -12.29
C ILE A 31 -7.90 -1.68 -10.81
N ASP A 32 -8.20 -0.61 -10.09
CA ASP A 32 -8.65 -0.68 -8.70
C ASP A 32 -9.99 -1.42 -8.65
N PRO A 33 -10.07 -2.59 -7.98
CA PRO A 33 -11.31 -3.37 -7.93
C PRO A 33 -12.45 -2.67 -7.19
N GLU A 34 -12.14 -1.70 -6.31
CA GLU A 34 -13.18 -0.97 -5.58
C GLU A 34 -13.75 0.22 -6.36
N SER A 35 -12.88 1.06 -6.94
CA SER A 35 -13.31 2.32 -7.56
C SER A 35 -13.34 2.28 -9.09
N GLY A 36 -12.78 1.25 -9.72
CA GLY A 36 -12.53 1.21 -11.16
C GLY A 36 -11.42 2.17 -11.62
N TYR A 37 -10.70 2.80 -10.69
CA TYR A 37 -9.59 3.70 -11.01
C TYR A 37 -8.49 2.96 -11.76
N GLN A 38 -8.07 3.51 -12.89
CA GLN A 38 -6.98 2.98 -13.71
C GLN A 38 -5.89 4.05 -13.88
N PRO A 39 -4.65 3.83 -13.38
CA PRO A 39 -3.55 4.74 -13.58
C PRO A 39 -2.98 4.58 -14.99
N GLY A 40 -2.71 5.71 -15.66
CA GLY A 40 -2.08 5.70 -16.99
C GLY A 40 -0.61 5.27 -16.94
N ALA A 41 -0.10 4.74 -18.05
CA ALA A 41 1.28 4.28 -18.20
C ALA A 41 2.36 5.31 -17.75
N ASN A 42 2.15 6.59 -18.03
CA ASN A 42 3.08 7.65 -17.60
C ASN A 42 3.09 7.85 -16.07
N LEU A 43 1.96 7.64 -15.40
CA LEU A 43 1.89 7.70 -13.94
C LEU A 43 2.68 6.53 -13.33
N LEU A 44 2.49 5.32 -13.88
CA LEU A 44 3.24 4.13 -13.46
C LEU A 44 4.76 4.27 -13.70
N TRP A 45 5.16 4.85 -14.83
CA TRP A 45 6.57 5.17 -15.09
C TRP A 45 7.15 6.15 -14.05
N LYS A 46 6.38 7.16 -13.64
CA LYS A 46 6.82 8.08 -12.58
C LYS A 46 6.95 7.34 -11.25
N VAL A 47 6.05 6.40 -10.95
CA VAL A 47 6.08 5.60 -9.70
C VAL A 47 7.36 4.78 -9.67
N ALA A 48 7.64 4.04 -10.74
CA ALA A 48 8.86 3.24 -10.88
C ALA A 48 10.15 4.06 -10.72
N ARG A 49 10.12 5.36 -11.03
CA ARG A 49 11.27 6.27 -10.93
C ARG A 49 11.26 7.16 -9.69
N GLN A 50 10.42 6.86 -8.69
CA GLN A 50 10.31 7.61 -7.44
C GLN A 50 10.12 9.13 -7.66
N LYS A 51 9.40 9.51 -8.72
CA LYS A 51 9.27 10.92 -9.11
C LYS A 51 8.15 11.63 -8.35
N GLY A 52 8.36 11.97 -7.08
CA GLY A 52 7.59 13.00 -6.35
C GLY A 52 6.08 13.00 -6.60
N ILE A 53 5.44 11.83 -6.55
CA ILE A 53 4.01 11.69 -6.83
C ILE A 53 3.28 11.56 -5.51
N LYS A 54 2.08 12.14 -5.44
CA LYS A 54 1.18 11.86 -4.34
C LYS A 54 0.55 10.47 -4.54
N LEU A 55 0.89 9.52 -3.68
CA LEU A 55 0.16 8.25 -3.61
C LEU A 55 -1.23 8.46 -2.99
N ASN A 56 -2.16 7.64 -3.43
CA ASN A 56 -3.49 7.51 -2.84
C ASN A 56 -3.88 6.02 -2.78
N PRO A 57 -4.87 5.64 -1.96
CA PRO A 57 -5.26 4.24 -1.80
C PRO A 57 -5.67 3.56 -3.10
N GLY A 58 -6.42 4.25 -3.97
CA GLY A 58 -6.86 3.70 -5.26
C GLY A 58 -5.69 3.37 -6.18
N LEU A 59 -4.65 4.21 -6.21
CA LEU A 59 -3.42 3.95 -6.97
C LEU A 59 -2.68 2.71 -6.45
N VAL A 60 -2.57 2.55 -5.14
CA VAL A 60 -1.89 1.40 -4.52
C VAL A 60 -2.64 0.10 -4.83
N ARG A 61 -3.98 0.09 -4.70
CA ARG A 61 -4.80 -1.09 -5.03
C ARG A 61 -4.77 -1.42 -6.52
N ALA A 62 -4.84 -0.42 -7.38
CA ALA A 62 -4.71 -0.61 -8.83
C ALA A 62 -3.35 -1.23 -9.19
N ILE A 63 -2.25 -0.76 -8.60
CA ILE A 63 -0.92 -1.34 -8.80
C ILE A 63 -0.87 -2.78 -8.29
N ALA A 64 -1.43 -3.06 -7.10
CA ALA A 64 -1.50 -4.41 -6.56
C ALA A 64 -2.22 -5.38 -7.51
N ALA A 65 -3.38 -4.96 -8.03
CA ALA A 65 -4.16 -5.72 -9.01
C ALA A 65 -3.39 -5.95 -10.31
N GLY A 66 -2.75 -4.91 -10.85
CA GLY A 66 -1.98 -4.98 -12.10
C GLY A 66 -0.77 -5.90 -12.01
N LEU A 67 -0.11 -5.93 -10.85
CA LEU A 67 1.03 -6.79 -10.55
C LEU A 67 0.65 -8.18 -10.03
N ARG A 68 -0.65 -8.42 -9.76
CA ARG A 68 -1.15 -9.66 -9.15
C ARG A 68 -0.47 -10.00 -7.82
N VAL A 69 -0.21 -8.97 -7.02
CA VAL A 69 0.32 -9.12 -5.66
C VAL A 69 -0.78 -8.85 -4.62
N PRO A 70 -0.66 -9.39 -3.39
CA PRO A 70 -1.60 -9.09 -2.33
C PRO A 70 -1.66 -7.58 -2.04
N PRO A 71 -2.85 -7.00 -1.83
CA PRO A 71 -3.00 -5.57 -1.55
C PRO A 71 -2.23 -5.13 -0.31
N GLU A 72 -2.09 -6.00 0.69
CA GLU A 72 -1.33 -5.75 1.91
C GLU A 72 0.16 -5.54 1.63
N ARG A 73 0.73 -6.28 0.66
CA ARG A 73 2.13 -6.14 0.25
C ARG A 73 2.38 -4.80 -0.44
N ALA A 74 1.51 -4.42 -1.36
CA ALA A 74 1.61 -3.14 -2.04
C ALA A 74 1.40 -1.96 -1.06
N ALA A 75 0.49 -2.10 -0.11
CA ALA A 75 0.26 -1.11 0.94
C ALA A 75 1.47 -0.96 1.87
N ALA A 76 2.08 -2.06 2.30
CA ALA A 76 3.32 -2.04 3.08
C ALA A 76 4.46 -1.35 2.34
N ALA A 77 4.64 -1.68 1.06
CA ALA A 77 5.68 -1.08 0.21
C ALA A 77 5.45 0.43 -0.01
N ALA A 78 4.19 0.84 -0.19
CA ALA A 78 3.79 2.25 -0.30
C ALA A 78 4.00 3.02 1.01
N ALA A 79 3.67 2.42 2.17
CA ALA A 79 3.86 3.01 3.48
C ALA A 79 5.35 3.25 3.78
N TYR A 80 6.21 2.29 3.42
CA TYR A 80 7.65 2.45 3.56
C TYR A 80 8.20 3.55 2.66
N GLU A 81 7.84 3.54 1.37
CA GLU A 81 8.42 4.49 0.41
C GLU A 81 8.02 5.94 0.67
N PHE A 82 6.80 6.21 1.11
CA PHE A 82 6.29 7.58 1.22
C PHE A 82 6.25 8.14 2.63
N ALA A 83 6.24 7.28 3.65
CA ALA A 83 6.19 7.70 5.04
C ALA A 83 7.37 7.19 5.88
N GLY A 84 8.27 6.38 5.31
CA GLY A 84 9.41 5.80 6.04
C GLY A 84 9.00 4.74 7.07
N PHE A 85 7.76 4.25 7.01
CA PHE A 85 7.25 3.26 7.94
C PHE A 85 7.42 1.83 7.43
N VAL A 86 7.99 0.96 8.24
CA VAL A 86 8.14 -0.47 8.01
C VAL A 86 6.88 -1.21 8.50
N ALA A 87 6.40 -2.18 7.71
CA ALA A 87 5.34 -3.08 8.12
C ALA A 87 5.93 -4.39 8.64
N THR A 88 5.59 -4.79 9.85
CA THR A 88 6.03 -6.05 10.48
C THR A 88 4.82 -6.91 10.80
N GLY A 89 4.86 -8.19 10.38
CA GLY A 89 3.85 -9.18 10.73
C GLY A 89 3.96 -9.58 12.21
N VAL A 90 2.85 -9.51 12.93
CA VAL A 90 2.75 -9.90 14.34
C VAL A 90 1.60 -10.89 14.52
N GLU A 91 1.59 -11.62 15.63
CA GLU A 91 0.46 -12.49 15.97
C GLU A 91 -0.82 -11.65 16.08
N GLY A 92 -1.77 -11.90 15.17
CA GLY A 92 -3.06 -11.20 15.11
C GLY A 92 -3.15 -10.06 14.08
N GLY A 93 -2.09 -9.78 13.30
CA GLY A 93 -2.19 -8.80 12.21
C GLY A 93 -0.85 -8.23 11.74
N THR A 94 -0.90 -7.06 11.11
CA THR A 94 0.27 -6.33 10.62
C THR A 94 0.36 -4.98 11.32
N VAL A 95 1.56 -4.61 11.80
CA VAL A 95 1.82 -3.31 12.45
C VAL A 95 2.74 -2.47 11.56
N VAL A 96 2.41 -1.20 11.38
CA VAL A 96 3.21 -0.21 10.64
C VAL A 96 3.93 0.69 11.65
N HIS A 97 5.26 0.81 11.56
CA HIS A 97 6.11 1.52 12.54
C HIS A 97 7.34 2.17 11.87
N GLU A 98 8.02 3.12 12.53
CA GLU A 98 9.24 3.74 11.98
C GLU A 98 10.41 2.73 11.88
N GLU A 99 11.27 2.89 10.87
CA GLU A 99 12.48 2.06 10.72
C GLU A 99 13.42 2.23 11.94
N GLY A 100 13.73 1.13 12.62
CA GLY A 100 14.54 1.14 13.85
C GLY A 100 13.76 1.35 15.15
N ALA A 101 12.44 1.53 15.08
CA ALA A 101 11.59 1.51 16.27
C ALA A 101 11.54 0.08 16.86
N ASP A 102 11.82 -0.03 18.15
CA ASP A 102 11.67 -1.28 18.90
C ASP A 102 10.17 -1.59 19.00
N ILE A 103 9.70 -2.64 18.33
CA ILE A 103 8.30 -3.06 18.41
C ILE A 103 8.14 -3.79 19.75
N PRO A 104 7.43 -3.22 20.75
CA PRO A 104 7.20 -3.93 21.99
C PRO A 104 6.40 -5.19 21.66
N GLU A 105 6.82 -6.34 22.19
CA GLU A 105 6.12 -7.61 22.03
C GLU A 105 4.61 -7.42 22.15
N ALA A 106 3.91 -7.79 21.07
CA ALA A 106 2.49 -8.06 20.83
C ALA A 106 1.43 -7.40 21.74
N SER A 107 1.58 -7.38 23.06
CA SER A 107 0.67 -6.81 24.06
C SER A 107 0.19 -5.37 23.77
N LYS A 108 1.09 -4.41 23.51
CA LYS A 108 0.70 -3.02 23.25
C LYS A 108 0.09 -2.83 21.85
N SER A 109 0.64 -3.52 20.85
CA SER A 109 0.10 -3.50 19.49
C SER A 109 -1.28 -4.19 19.41
N ARG A 110 -1.49 -5.29 20.15
CA ARG A 110 -2.80 -5.94 20.31
C ARG A 110 -3.80 -5.03 21.00
N ALA A 111 -3.39 -4.29 22.03
CA ALA A 111 -4.28 -3.36 22.73
C ALA A 111 -4.75 -2.21 21.82
N ILE A 112 -3.85 -1.68 20.98
CA ILE A 112 -4.21 -0.68 19.97
C ILE A 112 -5.12 -1.32 18.89
N MET A 113 -4.78 -2.49 18.35
CA MET A 113 -5.63 -3.15 17.35
C MET A 113 -7.02 -3.51 17.89
N ALA A 114 -7.13 -3.91 19.16
CA ALA A 114 -8.39 -4.17 19.83
C ALA A 114 -9.25 -2.90 19.98
N SER A 115 -8.64 -1.77 20.36
CA SER A 115 -9.40 -0.52 20.55
C SER A 115 -9.91 0.07 19.23
N TRP A 116 -9.28 -0.25 18.10
CA TRP A 116 -9.73 0.20 16.77
C TRP A 116 -10.84 -0.70 16.21
N GLY A 117 -10.94 -1.95 16.67
CA GLY A 117 -12.08 -2.82 16.38
C GLY A 117 -13.37 -2.41 17.13
N GLU A 118 -13.26 -1.63 18.20
CA GLU A 118 -14.41 -1.10 18.95
C GLU A 118 -14.97 0.22 18.37
N GLU A 119 -14.20 0.94 17.54
CA GLU A 119 -14.57 2.27 17.03
C GLU A 119 -15.33 2.27 15.67
N GLU A 120 -15.52 1.10 15.03
CA GLU A 120 -16.26 0.99 13.75
C GLU A 120 -17.80 1.03 13.86
N LEU A 121 -18.37 1.30 15.05
CA LEU A 121 -19.84 1.28 15.24
C LEU A 121 -20.46 2.57 15.79
N GLN A 122 -19.87 3.74 15.49
CA GLN A 122 -20.56 5.02 15.72
C GLN A 122 -20.19 6.10 14.69
N VAL A 123 -20.57 5.90 13.43
CA VAL A 123 -20.72 7.03 12.49
C VAL A 123 -22.20 7.41 12.46
N PRO A 124 -22.64 8.51 13.10
CA PRO A 124 -24.03 8.95 12.97
C PRO A 124 -24.29 9.42 11.53
N TYR A 125 -25.25 8.77 10.88
CA TYR A 125 -25.85 9.22 9.62
C TYR A 125 -26.53 10.58 9.84
N ASN A 126 -25.96 11.66 9.29
CA ASN A 126 -26.61 12.97 9.28
C ASN A 126 -27.29 13.15 7.92
N GLY A 127 -28.55 12.75 7.84
CA GLY A 127 -29.38 12.93 6.65
C GLY A 127 -29.61 14.41 6.39
N SER A 128 -29.15 14.91 5.24
CA SER A 128 -29.58 16.20 4.72
C SER A 128 -30.89 16.02 3.96
N THR A 129 -32.00 16.36 4.60
CA THR A 129 -33.15 16.94 3.93
C THR A 129 -32.82 18.40 3.62
N GLU A 130 -32.86 18.77 2.34
CA GLU A 130 -33.74 19.80 1.76
C GLU A 130 -33.50 19.93 0.25
#